data_AF-A0A8J8PI07-F1
#
_entry.id   AF-A0A8J8PI07-F1
#
_cell.length_a   1.000
_cell.length_b   1.000
_cell.length_c   1.000
_cell.angle_alpha   90.00
_cell.angle_beta   90.00
_cell.angle_gamma   90.00
#
_symmetry.space_group_name_H-M   'P 1'
#
loop_
_entity.id
_entity.type
_entity.pdbx_description
1 polymer ?
#
loop_
_entity_poly.entity_id
_entity_poly.type
_entity_poly.pdbx_seq_one_letter_code
_entity_poly.pdbx_strand_id
1 'polypeptide(L)'
;MYCVKCGSEIPDGSEFCSKCGNPVSPSASQNNAYANPQPYAYQYQRPLKSAGLAAVLSFLFTGLGQVYVGKIARGIGFIVCGVVIALVMMSMITIFISSYGAVWIIAVIASIVCIAIWIFNVIDAYKLANEYNDVLQQTGNPPW
;
A
#
# COMPACT_ATOMS: atom_id res chain seq x y z
N MET A 1 58.69 23.40 12.93
CA MET A 1 58.21 22.98 11.57
C MET A 1 57.44 24.11 10.89
N TYR A 2 57.10 24.08 9.60
CA TYR A 2 56.34 25.14 8.93
C TYR A 2 54.92 24.69 8.52
N CYS A 3 53.94 25.58 8.61
CA CYS A 3 52.55 25.28 8.28
C CYS A 3 52.35 25.05 6.78
N VAL A 4 51.83 23.88 6.39
CA VAL A 4 51.52 23.54 5.00
C VAL A 4 50.48 24.47 4.34
N LYS A 5 49.68 25.18 5.14
CA LYS A 5 48.62 26.05 4.64
C LYS A 5 49.01 27.52 4.52
N CYS A 6 49.80 28.05 5.46
CA CYS A 6 50.13 29.49 5.49
C CYS A 6 51.63 29.82 5.55
N GLY A 7 52.50 28.81 5.62
CA GLY A 7 53.95 28.98 5.61
C GLY A 7 54.56 29.54 6.90
N SER A 8 53.77 29.82 7.94
CA SER A 8 54.31 30.30 9.21
C SER A 8 55.09 29.21 9.95
N GLU A 9 56.08 29.61 10.74
CA GLU A 9 56.73 28.69 11.67
C GLU A 9 55.73 28.20 12.75
N ILE A 10 55.90 26.93 13.13
CA ILE A 10 55.09 26.20 14.09
C ILE A 10 56.03 25.73 15.21
N PRO A 11 55.76 26.14 16.46
CA PRO A 11 56.55 25.73 17.62
C PRO A 11 56.36 24.24 17.94
N ASP A 12 57.39 23.61 18.49
CA ASP A 12 57.38 22.18 18.80
C ASP A 12 56.33 21.85 19.88
N GLY A 13 55.56 20.78 19.65
CA GLY A 13 54.46 20.35 20.54
C GLY A 13 53.10 21.02 20.28
N SER A 14 52.96 21.85 19.24
CA SER A 14 51.66 22.46 18.90
C SER A 14 50.82 21.58 17.97
N GLU A 15 49.55 21.34 18.35
CA GLU A 15 48.60 20.53 17.57
C GLU A 15 47.98 21.31 16.39
N PHE A 16 47.91 22.64 16.50
CA PHE A 16 47.35 23.55 15.51
C PHE A 16 48.28 24.73 15.25
N CYS A 17 48.25 25.25 14.01
CA CYS A 17 48.97 26.45 13.63
C CYS A 17 48.38 27.67 14.34
N SER A 18 49.21 28.36 15.14
CA SER A 18 48.83 29.57 15.89
C SER A 18 48.45 30.77 15.02
N LYS A 19 48.85 30.77 13.74
CA LYS A 19 48.56 31.85 12.79
C LYS A 19 47.27 31.65 11.98
N CYS A 20 47.01 30.43 11.50
CA CYS A 20 45.87 30.17 10.60
C CYS A 20 44.91 29.06 11.07
N GLY A 21 45.20 28.44 12.21
CA GLY A 21 44.37 27.40 12.84
C GLY A 21 44.45 26.02 12.20
N ASN A 22 45.26 25.81 11.15
CA ASN A 22 45.34 24.50 10.49
C ASN A 22 46.04 23.46 11.39
N PRO A 23 45.53 22.22 11.51
CA PRO A 23 46.20 21.17 12.28
C PRO A 23 47.58 20.86 11.69
N VAL A 24 48.53 20.55 12.58
CA VAL A 24 49.94 20.32 12.26
C VAL A 24 50.20 18.84 11.95
N SER A 25 49.35 17.95 12.46
CA SER A 25 49.43 16.52 12.24
C SER A 25 48.50 16.07 11.11
N PRO A 26 49.00 15.44 10.03
CA PRO A 26 48.17 14.84 8.97
C PRO A 26 47.18 13.80 9.53
N SER A 27 47.55 13.15 10.63
CA SER A 27 46.78 12.12 11.32
C SER A 27 45.55 12.68 12.07
N ALA A 28 45.51 13.98 12.36
CA ALA A 28 44.33 14.65 12.92
C ALA A 28 43.38 15.16 11.82
N SER A 29 43.79 15.07 10.54
CA SER A 29 43.05 15.58 9.38
C SER A 29 42.43 14.48 8.51
N GLN A 30 42.48 13.22 8.94
CA GLN A 30 41.79 12.10 8.29
C GLN A 30 41.16 11.21 9.33
N ASN A 31 40.10 11.70 9.98
CA ASN A 31 38.96 10.90 10.45
C ASN A 31 37.87 11.80 11.07
N ASN A 32 37.59 12.93 10.41
CA ASN A 32 36.26 13.53 10.50
C ASN A 32 35.59 13.38 9.13
N ALA A 33 35.57 12.14 8.65
CA ALA A 33 34.33 11.66 8.06
C ALA A 33 33.32 11.65 9.21
N TYR A 34 32.68 12.80 9.45
CA TYR A 34 31.25 12.75 9.71
C TYR A 34 30.61 12.19 8.44
N ALA A 35 30.83 10.90 8.19
CA ALA A 35 29.81 10.06 7.64
C ALA A 35 28.69 10.23 8.66
N ASN A 36 27.81 11.21 8.40
CA ASN A 36 26.48 11.18 8.93
C ASN A 36 26.03 9.74 8.65
N PRO A 37 25.88 8.86 9.66
CA PRO A 37 25.21 7.61 9.39
C PRO A 37 23.84 8.07 8.97
N GLN A 38 23.60 8.11 7.65
CA GLN A 38 22.28 8.33 7.09
C GLN A 38 21.41 7.40 7.92
N PRO A 39 20.47 7.93 8.74
CA PRO A 39 19.59 7.07 9.49
C PRO A 39 18.98 6.22 8.40
N TYR A 40 19.31 4.93 8.43
CA TYR A 40 18.87 3.95 7.47
C TYR A 40 17.36 4.17 7.40
N ALA A 41 16.90 4.81 6.33
CA ALA A 41 15.50 4.85 6.06
C ALA A 41 15.20 3.39 5.76
N TYR A 42 14.78 2.62 6.77
CA TYR A 42 14.04 1.41 6.53
C TYR A 42 12.82 1.87 5.75
N GLN A 43 12.96 1.92 4.43
CA GLN A 43 11.86 1.99 3.50
C GLN A 43 11.11 0.70 3.78
N TYR A 44 10.11 0.76 4.65
CA TYR A 44 9.17 -0.32 4.87
C TYR A 44 8.44 -0.50 3.55
N GLN A 45 9.05 -1.25 2.63
CA GLN A 45 8.43 -1.66 1.38
C GLN A 45 7.28 -2.56 1.78
N ARG A 46 6.08 -1.96 1.87
CA ARG A 46 4.87 -2.73 2.13
C ARG A 46 4.80 -3.84 1.09
N PRO A 47 4.54 -5.09 1.50
CA PRO A 47 4.40 -6.16 0.54
C PRO A 47 3.24 -5.85 -0.40
N LEU A 48 3.46 -6.11 -1.69
CA LEU A 48 2.43 -6.01 -2.73
C LEU A 48 1.27 -6.94 -2.38
N LYS A 49 0.04 -6.49 -2.64
CA LYS A 49 -1.16 -7.27 -2.38
C LYS A 49 -1.48 -8.13 -3.60
N SER A 50 -1.83 -9.40 -3.38
CA SER A 50 -2.26 -10.28 -4.47
C SER A 50 -3.68 -9.95 -4.96
N ALA A 51 -3.82 -9.50 -6.21
CA ALA A 51 -5.12 -9.20 -6.82
C ALA A 51 -6.02 -10.43 -6.99
N GLY A 52 -5.43 -11.60 -7.27
CA GLY A 52 -6.17 -12.86 -7.31
C GLY A 52 -6.82 -13.21 -5.97
N LEU A 53 -6.13 -12.99 -4.85
CA LEU A 53 -6.70 -13.21 -3.52
C LEU A 53 -7.84 -12.22 -3.22
N ALA A 54 -7.70 -10.95 -3.62
CA ALA A 54 -8.77 -9.97 -3.48
C ALA A 54 -10.04 -10.37 -4.25
N ALA A 55 -9.87 -10.93 -5.46
CA ALA A 55 -10.97 -11.47 -6.26
C ALA A 55 -11.61 -12.70 -5.60
N VAL A 56 -10.82 -13.67 -5.15
CA VAL A 56 -11.32 -14.88 -4.47
C VAL A 56 -12.05 -14.53 -3.18
N LEU A 57 -11.52 -13.59 -2.38
CA LEU A 57 -12.18 -13.12 -1.17
C LEU A 57 -13.54 -12.49 -1.48
N SER A 58 -13.64 -11.69 -2.53
CA SER A 58 -14.89 -11.05 -2.96
C SER A 58 -15.90 -12.02 -3.56
N PHE A 59 -15.40 -13.05 -4.25
CA PHE A 59 -16.21 -14.14 -4.79
C PHE A 59 -16.87 -14.94 -3.66
N LEU A 60 -16.09 -15.34 -2.65
CA LEU A 60 -16.58 -16.13 -1.52
C LEU A 60 -17.48 -15.29 -0.59
N PHE A 61 -17.08 -14.04 -0.36
CA PHE A 61 -17.80 -13.13 0.52
C PHE A 61 -17.75 -11.72 -0.07
N THR A 62 -18.88 -11.29 -0.63
CA THR A 62 -19.03 -9.95 -1.22
C THR A 62 -18.56 -8.87 -0.25
N GLY A 63 -17.61 -8.03 -0.68
CA GLY A 63 -17.06 -6.95 0.15
C GLY A 63 -15.71 -7.25 0.81
N LEU A 64 -15.32 -8.52 0.99
CA LEU A 64 -14.06 -8.86 1.67
C LEU A 64 -12.81 -8.48 0.87
N GLY A 65 -12.84 -8.56 -0.46
CA GLY A 65 -11.68 -8.13 -1.25
C GLY A 65 -11.43 -6.63 -1.14
N GLN A 66 -12.47 -5.79 -1.08
CA GLN A 66 -12.28 -4.36 -0.84
C GLN A 66 -11.70 -4.08 0.56
N VAL A 67 -12.12 -4.84 1.58
CA VAL A 67 -11.55 -4.77 2.94
C VAL A 67 -10.08 -5.21 2.94
N TYR A 68 -9.74 -6.28 2.22
CA TYR A 68 -8.36 -6.79 2.10
C TYR A 68 -7.39 -5.75 1.52
N VAL A 69 -7.84 -4.96 0.54
CA VAL A 69 -7.02 -3.89 -0.05
C VAL A 69 -6.93 -2.66 0.88
N GLY A 70 -7.81 -2.54 1.88
CA GLY A 70 -7.78 -1.48 2.89
C GLY A 70 -8.91 -0.44 2.75
N LYS A 71 -9.77 -0.53 1.72
CA LYS A 71 -10.95 0.34 1.59
C LYS A 71 -12.10 -0.18 2.46
N ILE A 72 -11.94 -0.11 3.78
CA ILE A 72 -12.86 -0.71 4.76
C ILE A 72 -14.29 -0.18 4.61
N ALA A 73 -14.50 1.14 4.57
CA ALA A 73 -15.83 1.73 4.48
C ALA A 73 -16.60 1.28 3.22
N ARG A 74 -15.90 1.27 2.07
CA ARG A 74 -16.47 0.79 0.81
C ARG A 74 -16.75 -0.72 0.84
N GLY A 75 -15.85 -1.50 1.43
CA GLY A 75 -16.03 -2.93 1.64
C GLY A 75 -17.25 -3.24 2.51
N ILE A 76 -17.44 -2.54 3.63
CA ILE A 76 -18.64 -2.67 4.48
C ILE A 76 -19.91 -2.36 3.69
N GLY A 77 -19.91 -1.31 2.86
CA GLY A 77 -21.03 -1.02 1.97
C GLY A 77 -21.39 -2.19 1.06
N PHE A 78 -20.39 -2.83 0.44
CA PHE A 78 -20.60 -4.02 -0.37
C PHE A 78 -21.05 -5.25 0.43
N ILE A 79 -20.58 -5.43 1.66
CA ILE A 79 -21.04 -6.51 2.55
C ILE A 79 -22.54 -6.33 2.83
N VAL A 80 -22.96 -5.12 3.24
CA VAL A 80 -24.37 -4.83 3.54
C VAL A 80 -25.24 -5.05 2.30
N CYS A 81 -24.84 -4.50 1.15
CA CYS A 81 -25.56 -4.72 -0.11
C CYS A 81 -25.58 -6.21 -0.49
N GLY A 82 -24.47 -6.92 -0.33
CA GLY A 82 -24.35 -8.36 -0.62
C GLY A 82 -25.29 -9.20 0.24
N VAL A 83 -25.42 -8.89 1.53
CA VAL A 83 -26.37 -9.57 2.44
C VAL A 83 -27.81 -9.34 1.96
N VAL A 84 -28.18 -8.11 1.61
CA VAL A 84 -29.52 -7.82 1.08
C VAL A 84 -29.79 -8.58 -0.21
N ILE A 85 -28.84 -8.57 -1.15
CA ILE A 85 -28.93 -9.30 -2.42
C ILE A 85 -29.06 -10.81 -2.16
N ALA A 86 -28.30 -11.38 -1.22
CA ALA A 86 -28.38 -12.80 -0.87
C ALA A 86 -29.74 -13.17 -0.28
N LEU A 87 -30.31 -12.34 0.59
CA LEU A 87 -31.67 -12.54 1.13
C LEU A 87 -32.73 -12.48 0.02
N VAL A 88 -32.61 -11.53 -0.91
CA VAL A 88 -33.49 -11.43 -2.08
C VAL A 88 -33.34 -12.68 -2.95
N MET A 89 -32.12 -13.12 -3.28
CA MET A 89 -31.90 -14.33 -4.09
C MET A 89 -32.45 -15.60 -3.42
N MET A 90 -32.28 -15.76 -2.10
CA MET A 90 -32.86 -16.89 -1.36
C MET A 90 -34.39 -16.87 -1.40
N SER A 91 -35.02 -15.70 -1.30
CA SER A 91 -36.48 -15.59 -1.47
C SER A 91 -36.93 -15.90 -2.91
N MET A 92 -36.15 -15.47 -3.91
CA MET A 92 -36.45 -15.73 -5.33
C MET A 92 -36.34 -17.22 -5.68
N ILE A 93 -35.43 -17.98 -5.05
CA ILE A 93 -35.34 -19.45 -5.21
C ILE A 93 -36.64 -20.13 -4.83
N THR A 94 -37.28 -19.71 -3.73
CA THR A 94 -38.57 -20.31 -3.32
C THR A 94 -39.67 -20.05 -4.34
N ILE A 95 -39.74 -18.81 -4.86
CA ILE A 95 -40.70 -18.39 -5.90
C ILE A 95 -40.47 -19.15 -7.20
N PHE A 96 -39.21 -19.38 -7.57
CA PHE A 96 -38.84 -20.14 -8.77
C PHE A 96 -39.38 -21.58 -8.76
N ILE A 97 -39.44 -22.22 -7.58
CA ILE A 97 -39.89 -23.61 -7.42
C ILE A 97 -41.41 -23.70 -7.27
N SER A 98 -42.05 -22.66 -6.71
CA SER A 98 -43.45 -22.72 -6.26
C SER A 98 -44.44 -21.87 -7.07
N SER A 99 -43.97 -21.03 -8.00
CA SER A 99 -44.82 -20.13 -8.78
C SER A 99 -44.50 -20.18 -10.27
N TYR A 100 -45.53 -20.14 -11.11
CA TYR A 100 -45.41 -20.07 -12.57
C TYR A 100 -46.04 -18.77 -13.11
N GLY A 101 -45.68 -18.38 -14.33
CA GLY A 101 -46.24 -17.19 -15.01
C GLY A 101 -45.40 -15.92 -14.85
N ALA A 102 -46.04 -14.74 -14.83
CA ALA A 102 -45.34 -13.44 -14.89
C ALA A 102 -44.34 -13.22 -13.74
N VAL A 103 -44.66 -13.72 -12.54
CA VAL A 103 -43.78 -13.63 -11.35
C VAL A 103 -42.45 -14.37 -11.59
N TRP A 104 -42.48 -15.50 -12.29
CA TRP A 104 -41.29 -16.29 -12.62
C TRP A 104 -40.36 -15.51 -13.56
N ILE A 105 -40.92 -14.85 -14.58
CA ILE A 105 -40.14 -14.04 -15.54
C ILE A 105 -39.44 -12.89 -14.80
N ILE A 106 -40.15 -12.20 -13.91
CA ILE A 106 -39.58 -11.12 -13.10
C ILE A 106 -38.45 -11.65 -12.20
N ALA A 107 -38.65 -12.80 -11.55
CA ALA A 107 -37.63 -13.43 -10.70
C ALA A 107 -36.37 -13.83 -11.48
N VAL A 108 -36.51 -14.33 -12.72
CA VAL A 108 -35.39 -14.66 -13.60
C VAL A 108 -34.60 -13.40 -13.97
N ILE A 109 -35.29 -12.34 -14.40
CA ILE A 109 -34.64 -11.06 -14.75
C ILE A 109 -33.89 -10.48 -13.54
N ALA A 110 -34.54 -10.45 -12.37
CA ALA A 110 -33.92 -9.97 -11.13
C ALA A 110 -32.68 -10.81 -10.74
N SER A 111 -32.74 -12.13 -10.92
CA SER A 111 -31.61 -13.03 -10.64
C SER A 111 -30.41 -12.75 -11.54
N ILE A 112 -30.64 -12.51 -12.84
CA ILE A 112 -29.58 -12.14 -13.79
C ILE A 112 -28.89 -10.83 -13.37
N VAL A 113 -29.68 -9.83 -12.96
CA VAL A 113 -29.14 -8.55 -12.46
C VAL A 113 -28.31 -8.74 -11.19
N CYS A 114 -28.79 -9.54 -10.23
CA CYS A 114 -28.05 -9.85 -9.00
C CYS A 114 -26.70 -10.53 -9.30
N ILE A 115 -26.70 -11.50 -10.22
CA ILE A 115 -25.47 -12.18 -10.65
C ILE A 115 -24.51 -11.19 -11.32
N ALA A 116 -25.00 -10.30 -12.19
CA ALA A 116 -24.16 -9.29 -12.84
C ALA A 116 -23.52 -8.33 -11.81
N ILE A 117 -24.26 -7.91 -10.79
CA ILE A 117 -23.75 -7.08 -9.69
C ILE A 117 -22.67 -7.84 -8.90
N TRP A 118 -22.88 -9.12 -8.63
CA TRP A 118 -21.90 -9.94 -7.93
C TRP A 118 -20.62 -10.13 -8.74
N ILE A 119 -20.71 -10.38 -10.05
CA ILE A 119 -19.54 -10.43 -10.94
C ILE A 119 -18.80 -9.09 -10.93
N PHE A 120 -19.54 -7.98 -11.00
CA PHE A 120 -18.96 -6.64 -10.93
C PHE A 120 -18.19 -6.43 -9.62
N ASN A 121 -18.71 -6.88 -8.48
CA ASN A 121 -18.01 -6.80 -7.19
C ASN A 121 -16.64 -7.51 -7.22
N VAL A 122 -16.56 -8.69 -7.82
CA VAL A 122 -15.31 -9.47 -7.94
C VAL A 122 -14.30 -8.73 -8.82
N ILE A 123 -14.74 -8.23 -9.98
CA ILE A 123 -13.89 -7.46 -10.90
C ILE A 123 -13.40 -6.17 -10.24
N ASP A 124 -14.27 -5.48 -9.51
CA ASP A 124 -13.94 -4.26 -8.78
C ASP A 124 -12.84 -4.52 -7.74
N ALA A 125 -12.96 -5.59 -6.94
CA ALA A 125 -11.93 -5.94 -5.96
C ALA A 125 -10.59 -6.32 -6.60
N TYR A 126 -10.61 -7.02 -7.74
CA TYR A 126 -9.41 -7.33 -8.51
C TYR A 126 -8.70 -6.04 -8.99
N LYS A 127 -9.47 -5.15 -9.63
CA LYS A 127 -8.95 -3.87 -10.15
C LYS A 127 -8.41 -3.01 -9.02
N LEU A 128 -9.12 -2.95 -7.90
CA LEU A 128 -8.73 -2.18 -6.73
C LEU A 128 -7.41 -2.65 -6.12
N ALA A 129 -7.16 -3.97 -6.11
CA ALA A 129 -5.91 -4.53 -5.63
C ALA A 129 -4.72 -4.18 -6.55
N ASN A 130 -4.93 -4.17 -7.87
CA ASN A 130 -3.91 -3.71 -8.82
C ASN A 130 -3.64 -2.20 -8.65
N GLU A 131 -4.68 -1.38 -8.54
CA GLU A 131 -4.54 0.06 -8.31
C GLU A 131 -3.74 0.36 -7.02
N TYR A 132 -4.00 -0.40 -5.95
CA TYR A 132 -3.23 -0.28 -4.71
C TYR A 132 -1.75 -0.58 -4.92
N ASN A 133 -1.44 -1.63 -5.68
CA ASN A 133 -0.05 -2.00 -5.97
C ASN A 133 0.65 -0.97 -6.84
N ASP A 134 -0.03 -0.44 -7.85
CA ASP A 134 0.52 0.56 -8.76
C ASP A 134 0.89 1.84 -8.00
N VAL A 135 0.01 2.34 -7.13
CA VAL A 135 0.30 3.53 -6.31
C VAL A 135 1.42 3.27 -5.32
N LEU A 136 1.45 2.10 -4.70
CA LEU A 136 2.50 1.73 -3.75
C LEU A 136 3.87 1.63 -4.43
N GLN A 137 3.93 1.12 -5.67
CA GLN A 137 5.16 1.07 -6.45
C GLN A 137 5.66 2.45 -6.88
N GLN A 138 4.75 3.35 -7.27
CA GLN A 138 5.11 4.69 -7.74
C GLN A 138 5.52 5.63 -6.60
N THR A 139 4.83 5.59 -5.48
CA THR A 139 4.97 6.59 -4.41
C THR A 139 5.68 6.07 -3.16
N GLY A 140 5.86 4.75 -3.04
CA GLY A 140 6.31 4.09 -1.81
C GLY A 140 5.27 4.11 -0.68
N ASN A 141 4.12 4.75 -0.87
CA ASN A 141 3.08 4.93 0.15
C ASN A 141 1.75 4.30 -0.32
N PRO A 142 0.95 3.72 0.59
CA PRO A 142 -0.36 3.19 0.23
C PRO A 142 -1.33 4.33 -0.11
N PRO A 143 -2.28 4.12 -1.05
CA PRO A 143 -3.26 5.14 -1.42
C PRO A 143 -4.34 5.42 -0.36
N TRP A 144 -4.51 4.54 0.63
CA TRP A 144 -5.41 4.68 1.79
C TRP A 144 -4.96 3.78 2.94
#